data_AF-A0A3C0GGH3-F1
#
_entry.id   AF-A0A3C0GGH3-F1
#
_cell.length_a   1.000
_cell.length_b   1.000
_cell.length_c   1.000
_cell.angle_alpha   90.00
_cell.angle_beta   90.00
_cell.angle_gamma   90.00
#
_symmetry.space_group_name_H-M   'P 1'
#
loop_
_entity.id
_entity.type
_entity.pdbx_description
1 polymer ?
#
loop_
_entity_poly.entity_id
_entity_poly.type
_entity_poly.pdbx_seq_one_letter_code
_entity_poly.pdbx_strand_id
1 'polypeptide(L)'
;MGQRGGDLLKLTNDNIIIRNGLKVIELKQKKTGSDVTIPLLSKTEELLKDGFPRPISIQKFNEYIKVICKKAEINELTKGRRYDSDKKRRVEGVYKKWEVCSSHIMRRTFASLTYGNLPTPLIMKITSHKTEKVFAQYLGKDSLDYAQQIADYYELQALKNKQEPQLEIVKEGTNN
;
A
#
# COMPACT_ATOMS: atom_id res chain seq x y z
N MET A 1 2.59 4.14 0.55
CA MET A 1 1.79 5.29 0.04
C MET A 1 0.54 4.90 -0.74
N GLY A 2 0.49 3.76 -1.44
CA GLY A 2 -0.78 3.25 -2.00
C GLY A 2 -1.45 4.11 -3.08
N GLN A 3 -0.72 5.04 -3.73
CA GLN A 3 -1.27 5.93 -4.75
C GLN A 3 -1.32 5.30 -6.14
N ARG A 4 -2.16 5.83 -7.03
CA ARG A 4 -2.17 5.38 -8.44
C ARG A 4 -0.89 5.87 -9.08
N GLY A 5 -0.31 5.08 -9.99
CA GLY A 5 0.98 5.44 -10.61
C GLY A 5 0.99 6.85 -11.23
N GLY A 6 -0.09 7.24 -11.91
CA GLY A 6 -0.19 8.58 -12.50
C GLY A 6 -0.30 9.74 -11.50
N ASP A 7 -0.81 9.48 -10.29
CA ASP A 7 -0.85 10.48 -9.21
C ASP A 7 0.51 10.50 -8.48
N LEU A 8 1.10 9.33 -8.24
CA LEU A 8 2.41 9.15 -7.60
C LEU A 8 3.54 9.87 -8.36
N LEU A 9 3.58 9.71 -9.69
CA LEU A 9 4.66 10.24 -10.53
C LEU A 9 4.61 11.77 -10.70
N LYS A 10 3.60 12.43 -10.12
CA LYS A 10 3.45 13.89 -10.13
C LYS A 10 3.79 14.56 -8.81
N LEU A 11 4.11 13.77 -7.78
CA LEU A 11 4.44 14.31 -6.47
C LEU A 11 5.76 15.09 -6.54
N THR A 12 5.77 16.24 -5.90
CA THR A 12 6.95 17.10 -5.71
C THR A 12 7.10 17.45 -4.23
N ASN A 13 8.18 18.15 -3.89
CA ASN A 13 8.39 18.64 -2.53
C ASN A 13 7.25 19.57 -2.06
N ASP A 14 6.54 20.24 -2.97
CA ASP A 14 5.40 21.11 -2.64
C ASP A 14 4.20 20.34 -2.09
N ASN A 15 4.14 19.02 -2.33
CA ASN A 15 3.13 18.16 -1.73
C ASN A 15 3.43 17.81 -0.28
N ILE A 16 4.66 18.05 0.20
CA ILE A 16 5.06 17.79 1.58
C ILE A 16 4.72 19.01 2.43
N ILE A 17 3.85 18.82 3.42
CA ILE A 17 3.44 19.89 4.34
C ILE A 17 3.46 19.40 5.78
N ILE A 18 3.45 20.33 6.72
CA ILE A 18 3.30 20.02 8.15
C ILE A 18 1.90 20.41 8.58
N ARG A 19 1.14 19.46 9.15
CA ARG A 19 -0.18 19.70 9.76
C ARG A 19 -0.20 19.06 11.15
N ASN A 20 -0.63 19.82 12.15
CA ASN A 20 -0.76 19.34 13.53
C ASN A 20 0.53 18.66 14.05
N GLY A 21 1.70 19.20 13.71
CA GLY A 21 3.00 18.62 14.06
C GLY A 21 3.41 17.39 13.25
N LEU A 22 2.58 16.90 12.32
CA LEU A 22 2.88 15.76 11.45
C LEU A 22 3.30 16.22 10.06
N LYS A 23 4.42 15.69 9.57
CA LYS A 23 4.83 15.83 8.18
C LYS A 23 4.01 14.86 7.32
N VAL A 24 3.31 15.38 6.32
CA VAL A 24 2.36 14.65 5.49
C VAL A 24 2.56 14.96 4.01
N ILE A 25 2.15 14.04 3.14
CA ILE A 25 1.98 14.28 1.71
C ILE A 25 0.50 14.50 1.43
N GLU A 26 0.17 15.66 0.85
CA GLU A 26 -1.18 15.97 0.36
C GLU A 26 -1.25 15.96 -1.16
N LEU A 27 -2.26 15.28 -1.68
CA LEU A 27 -2.52 15.24 -3.11
C LEU A 27 -4.02 15.14 -3.41
N LYS A 28 -4.41 15.71 -4.55
CA LYS A 28 -5.73 15.52 -5.14
C LYS A 28 -5.65 14.48 -6.25
N GLN A 29 -6.33 13.34 -6.08
CA GLN A 29 -6.29 12.26 -7.06
C GLN A 29 -7.01 12.65 -8.35
N LYS A 30 -6.35 12.48 -9.51
CA LYS A 30 -6.93 12.87 -10.80
C LYS A 30 -8.20 12.09 -11.16
N LYS A 31 -8.26 10.79 -10.83
CA LYS A 31 -9.37 9.90 -11.24
C LYS A 31 -10.65 10.13 -10.44
N THR A 32 -10.53 10.38 -9.14
CA THR A 32 -11.68 10.46 -8.23
C THR A 32 -11.96 11.88 -7.75
N GLY A 33 -11.03 12.82 -7.96
CA GLY A 33 -11.09 14.18 -7.43
C GLY A 33 -10.92 14.27 -5.91
N SER A 34 -10.60 13.15 -5.25
CA SER A 34 -10.52 13.06 -3.80
C SER A 34 -9.21 13.60 -3.27
N ASP A 35 -9.29 14.37 -2.18
CA ASP A 35 -8.13 14.79 -1.42
C ASP A 35 -7.65 13.66 -0.50
N VAL A 36 -6.35 13.40 -0.55
CA VAL A 36 -5.68 12.34 0.20
C VAL A 36 -4.51 12.94 0.95
N THR A 37 -4.49 12.72 2.25
CA THR A 37 -3.40 13.09 3.16
C THR A 37 -2.77 11.81 3.69
N ILE A 38 -1.45 11.68 3.56
CA ILE A 38 -0.70 10.48 3.95
C ILE A 38 0.43 10.89 4.88
N PRO A 39 0.55 10.30 6.08
CA PRO A 39 1.68 10.59 6.95
C PRO A 39 2.99 10.16 6.31
N LEU A 40 4.01 11.01 6.40
CA LEU A 40 5.35 10.70 5.96
C LEU A 40 6.05 9.92 7.09
N LEU A 41 6.15 8.60 6.91
CA LEU A 41 6.84 7.73 7.86
C LEU A 41 8.36 7.90 7.72
N SER A 42 9.11 7.64 8.79
CA SER A 42 10.57 7.79 8.85
C SER A 42 11.30 7.19 7.65
N LYS A 43 10.95 5.95 7.27
CA LYS A 43 11.51 5.28 6.09
C LYS A 43 11.23 6.01 4.76
N THR A 44 10.07 6.64 4.64
CA THR A 44 9.73 7.40 3.41
C THR A 44 10.44 8.74 3.40
N GLU A 45 10.63 9.36 4.57
CA GLU A 45 11.40 10.60 4.71
C GLU A 45 12.87 10.38 4.34
N GLU A 46 13.48 9.30 4.81
CA GLU A 46 14.84 8.91 4.43
C GLU A 46 14.99 8.73 2.92
N LEU A 47 14.06 8.02 2.28
CA LEU A 47 14.03 7.81 0.83
C LEU A 47 13.87 9.11 0.02
N LEU A 48 13.31 10.15 0.62
CA LEU A 48 13.07 11.45 -0.02
C LEU A 48 14.06 12.52 0.46
N LYS A 49 15.13 12.14 1.19
CA LYS A 49 16.15 13.09 1.68
C LYS A 49 16.78 13.90 0.54
N ASP A 50 16.98 13.27 -0.61
CA ASP A 50 17.54 13.91 -1.81
C ASP A 50 16.45 14.49 -2.74
N GLY A 51 15.19 14.52 -2.28
CA GLY A 51 14.02 14.99 -3.02
C GLY A 51 13.33 13.93 -3.87
N PHE A 52 12.25 14.34 -4.56
CA PHE A 52 11.53 13.46 -5.49
C PHE A 52 12.29 13.25 -6.80
N PRO A 53 12.22 12.05 -7.40
CA PRO A 53 12.81 11.79 -8.71
C PRO A 53 12.12 12.61 -9.80
N ARG A 54 12.83 12.86 -10.90
CA ARG A 54 12.25 13.53 -12.08
C ARG A 54 11.02 12.74 -12.58
N PRO A 55 9.91 13.40 -12.90
CA PRO A 55 8.72 12.72 -13.40
C PRO A 55 9.02 11.98 -14.71
N ILE A 56 8.51 10.75 -14.80
CA ILE A 56 8.59 9.90 -15.99
C ILE A 56 7.19 9.47 -16.43
N SER A 57 7.07 8.97 -17.65
CA SER A 57 5.81 8.40 -18.12
C SER A 57 5.45 7.12 -17.36
N ILE A 58 4.16 6.83 -17.24
CA ILE A 58 3.68 5.61 -16.59
C ILE A 58 4.16 4.35 -17.33
N GLN A 59 4.39 4.45 -18.64
CA GLN A 59 4.95 3.39 -19.47
C GLN A 59 6.39 3.07 -19.03
N LYS A 60 7.27 4.09 -18.97
CA LYS A 60 8.66 3.93 -18.50
C LYS A 60 8.72 3.44 -17.06
N PHE A 61 7.84 3.95 -16.20
CA PHE A 61 7.76 3.48 -14.82
C PHE A 61 7.42 1.98 -14.75
N ASN A 62 6.43 1.53 -15.53
CA ASN A 62 6.09 0.11 -15.64
C ASN A 62 7.26 -0.73 -16.17
N GLU A 63 8.02 -0.24 -17.14
CA GLU A 63 9.23 -0.93 -17.63
C GLU A 63 10.28 -1.08 -16.51
N TYR A 64 10.56 -0.02 -15.77
CA TYR A 64 11.52 -0.07 -14.66
C TYR A 64 11.10 -1.02 -13.54
N ILE A 65 9.80 -1.07 -13.20
CA ILE A 65 9.29 -2.04 -12.21
C ILE A 65 9.58 -3.47 -12.67
N LYS A 66 9.37 -3.80 -13.95
CA LYS A 66 9.66 -5.15 -14.46
C LYS A 66 11.13 -5.50 -14.36
N VAL A 67 12.02 -4.54 -14.64
CA VAL A 67 13.47 -4.72 -14.48
C VAL A 67 13.83 -4.98 -13.02
N ILE A 68 13.26 -4.21 -12.08
CA ILE A 68 13.48 -4.40 -10.64
C ILE A 68 12.97 -5.77 -10.20
N CYS A 69 11.74 -6.15 -10.56
CA CYS A 69 11.18 -7.46 -10.21
C CYS A 69 11.96 -8.62 -10.82
N LYS A 70 12.51 -8.46 -12.03
CA LYS A 70 13.38 -9.46 -12.67
C LYS A 70 14.69 -9.62 -11.90
N LYS A 71 15.31 -8.52 -11.48
CA LYS A 71 16.53 -8.53 -10.64
C LYS A 71 16.29 -9.11 -9.26
N ALA A 72 15.09 -8.93 -8.71
CA ALA A 72 14.65 -9.53 -7.46
C ALA A 72 14.15 -10.98 -7.63
N GLU A 73 14.39 -11.60 -8.78
CA GLU A 73 14.08 -13.02 -9.07
C GLU A 73 12.62 -13.43 -8.86
N ILE A 74 11.67 -12.50 -9.05
CA ILE A 74 10.23 -12.75 -8.93
C ILE A 74 9.73 -13.49 -10.18
N ASN A 75 10.10 -14.77 -10.27
CA ASN A 75 9.97 -15.62 -11.46
C ASN A 75 8.74 -16.54 -11.45
N GLU A 76 7.95 -16.55 -10.39
CA GLU A 76 6.73 -17.35 -10.25
C GLU A 76 5.84 -17.21 -11.49
N LEU A 77 5.38 -18.34 -12.05
CA LEU A 77 4.48 -18.32 -13.19
C LEU A 77 3.07 -17.90 -12.75
N THR A 78 2.51 -16.90 -13.43
CA THR A 78 1.20 -16.37 -13.09
C THR A 78 0.38 -16.11 -14.37
N LYS A 79 -0.94 -16.24 -14.25
CA LYS A 79 -1.85 -15.81 -15.31
C LYS A 79 -1.85 -14.29 -15.40
N GLY A 80 -1.67 -13.76 -16.59
CA GLY A 80 -1.65 -12.32 -16.80
C GLY A 80 -1.80 -11.94 -18.26
N ARG A 81 -1.76 -10.63 -18.52
CA ARG A 81 -1.84 -10.06 -19.87
C ARG A 81 -0.57 -9.30 -20.18
N ARG A 82 0.11 -9.68 -21.26
CA ARG A 82 1.30 -9.00 -21.78
C ARG A 82 0.99 -8.43 -23.15
N TYR A 83 1.56 -7.26 -23.49
CA TYR A 83 1.46 -6.75 -24.85
C TYR A 83 2.33 -7.61 -25.77
N ASP A 84 1.75 -8.03 -26.88
CA ASP A 84 2.37 -8.84 -27.91
C ASP A 84 2.62 -7.92 -29.12
N SER A 85 3.90 -7.80 -29.51
CA SER A 85 4.33 -6.95 -30.63
C SER A 85 3.73 -7.39 -31.95
N ASP A 86 3.62 -8.70 -32.15
CA ASP A 86 3.29 -9.29 -33.44
C ASP A 86 1.78 -9.20 -33.67
N LYS A 87 1.01 -9.50 -32.63
CA LYS A 87 -0.46 -9.37 -32.63
C LYS A 87 -0.93 -7.94 -32.34
N LYS A 88 -0.01 -7.02 -32.04
CA LYS A 88 -0.26 -5.62 -31.62
C LYS A 88 -1.34 -5.46 -30.54
N ARG A 89 -1.53 -6.47 -29.69
CA ARG A 89 -2.58 -6.50 -28.67
C ARG A 89 -2.09 -7.13 -27.38
N ARG A 90 -2.85 -6.93 -26.29
CA ARG A 90 -2.60 -7.66 -25.05
C ARG A 90 -3.14 -9.08 -25.19
N VAL A 91 -2.28 -10.06 -24.94
CA VAL A 91 -2.62 -11.48 -24.99
C VAL A 91 -2.60 -12.02 -23.56
N GLU A 92 -3.59 -12.84 -23.25
CA GLU A 92 -3.68 -13.54 -21.98
C GLU A 92 -2.87 -14.84 -22.05
N GLY A 93 -2.16 -15.16 -20.99
CA GLY A 93 -1.29 -16.32 -20.94
C GLY A 93 -0.66 -16.50 -19.57
N VAL A 94 0.23 -17.48 -19.47
CA VAL A 94 1.06 -17.72 -18.30
C VAL A 94 2.43 -17.13 -18.55
N TYR A 95 2.86 -16.24 -17.66
CA TYR A 95 4.14 -15.51 -17.76
C TYR A 95 4.84 -15.52 -16.41
N LYS A 96 6.15 -15.26 -16.39
CA LYS A 96 6.83 -14.97 -15.13
C LYS A 96 6.23 -13.71 -14.52
N LYS A 97 6.08 -13.68 -13.20
CA LYS A 97 5.41 -12.58 -12.47
C LYS A 97 5.97 -11.22 -12.85
N TRP A 98 7.30 -11.09 -12.93
CA TRP A 98 7.97 -9.85 -13.33
C TRP A 98 7.57 -9.33 -14.71
N GLU A 99 7.14 -10.19 -15.65
CA GLU A 99 6.77 -9.79 -17.01
C GLU A 99 5.42 -9.05 -17.07
N VAL A 100 4.55 -9.36 -16.11
CA VAL A 100 3.21 -8.79 -15.98
C VAL A 100 3.10 -7.80 -14.82
N CYS A 101 4.22 -7.51 -14.14
CA CYS A 101 4.30 -6.49 -13.12
C CYS A 101 4.02 -5.09 -13.67
N SER A 102 3.30 -4.30 -12.88
CA SER A 102 2.97 -2.91 -13.18
C SER A 102 2.70 -2.12 -11.89
N SER A 103 2.60 -0.80 -12.02
CA SER A 103 2.19 0.10 -10.95
C SER A 103 0.89 -0.30 -10.25
N HIS A 104 -0.03 -0.98 -10.93
CA HIS A 104 -1.26 -1.50 -10.33
C HIS A 104 -0.97 -2.52 -9.21
N ILE A 105 0.02 -3.40 -9.41
CA ILE A 105 0.38 -4.42 -8.42
C ILE A 105 0.90 -3.75 -7.15
N MET A 106 1.70 -2.69 -7.25
CA MET A 106 2.23 -2.01 -6.06
C MET A 106 1.15 -1.45 -5.15
N ARG A 107 0.09 -0.83 -5.71
CA ARG A 107 -1.05 -0.36 -4.90
C ARG A 107 -1.82 -1.53 -4.28
N ARG A 108 -1.95 -2.64 -5.00
CA ARG A 108 -2.62 -3.86 -4.50
C ARG A 108 -1.82 -4.51 -3.38
N THR A 109 -0.51 -4.68 -3.56
CA THR A 109 0.42 -5.15 -2.53
C THR A 109 0.38 -4.26 -1.29
N PHE A 110 0.40 -2.93 -1.45
CA PHE A 110 0.23 -2.01 -0.32
C PHE A 110 -1.09 -2.29 0.42
N ALA A 111 -2.22 -2.32 -0.28
CA ALA A 111 -3.52 -2.58 0.33
C ALA A 111 -3.53 -3.92 1.08
N SER A 112 -3.08 -5.00 0.44
CA SER A 112 -3.08 -6.35 1.01
C SER A 112 -2.17 -6.51 2.22
N LEU A 113 -0.98 -5.88 2.22
CA LEU A 113 -0.04 -5.92 3.36
C LEU A 113 -0.50 -5.06 4.54
N THR A 114 -1.17 -3.94 4.26
CA THR A 114 -1.71 -3.09 5.34
C THR A 114 -3.01 -3.62 5.92
N TYR A 115 -3.75 -4.42 5.16
CA TYR A 115 -5.01 -5.01 5.60
C TYR A 115 -4.78 -6.02 6.74
N GLY A 116 -5.54 -5.87 7.82
CA GLY A 116 -5.32 -6.59 9.08
C GLY A 116 -4.43 -5.83 10.08
N ASN A 117 -3.50 -5.00 9.58
CA ASN A 117 -2.60 -4.19 10.42
C ASN A 117 -3.16 -2.78 10.69
N LEU A 118 -3.84 -2.19 9.70
CA LEU A 118 -4.51 -0.90 9.82
C LEU A 118 -6.02 -1.06 9.71
N PRO A 119 -6.81 -0.21 10.40
CA PRO A 119 -8.25 -0.15 10.20
C PRO A 119 -8.61 0.03 8.72
N THR A 120 -9.50 -0.83 8.22
CA THR A 120 -9.99 -0.82 6.84
C THR A 120 -10.38 0.57 6.33
N PRO A 121 -11.11 1.41 7.10
CA PRO A 121 -11.46 2.76 6.66
C PRO A 121 -10.25 3.65 6.33
N LEU A 122 -9.14 3.50 7.07
CA LEU A 122 -7.93 4.29 6.83
C LEU A 122 -7.22 3.85 5.54
N ILE A 123 -7.13 2.54 5.30
CA ILE A 123 -6.57 2.00 4.06
C ILE A 123 -7.43 2.45 2.88
N MET A 124 -8.76 2.39 3.01
CA MET A 124 -9.70 2.85 1.99
C MET A 124 -9.59 4.36 1.73
N LYS A 125 -9.31 5.19 2.75
CA LYS A 125 -9.07 6.63 2.59
C LYS A 125 -7.80 6.88 1.75
N ILE A 126 -6.70 6.21 2.09
CA ILE A 126 -5.42 6.32 1.36
C ILE A 126 -5.55 5.81 -0.08
N THR A 127 -6.19 4.66 -0.24
CA THR A 127 -6.42 4.02 -1.55
C THR A 127 -7.70 4.49 -2.24
N SER A 128 -8.37 5.51 -1.70
CA SER A 128 -9.58 6.15 -2.22
C SER A 128 -10.60 5.19 -2.85
N HIS A 129 -10.88 4.09 -2.15
CA HIS A 129 -11.96 3.16 -2.49
C HIS A 129 -13.23 3.64 -1.79
N LYS A 130 -14.30 3.86 -2.57
CA LYS A 130 -15.54 4.45 -2.05
C LYS A 130 -16.37 3.49 -1.22
N THR A 131 -16.32 2.20 -1.52
CA THR A 131 -17.13 1.18 -0.85
C THR A 131 -16.26 -0.01 -0.46
N GLU A 132 -16.64 -0.67 0.63
CA GLU A 132 -15.96 -1.87 1.11
C GLU A 132 -16.03 -3.00 0.09
N LYS A 133 -17.14 -3.13 -0.63
CA LYS A 133 -17.28 -4.12 -1.71
C LYS A 133 -16.19 -3.97 -2.78
N VAL A 134 -15.93 -2.74 -3.23
CA VAL A 134 -14.88 -2.49 -4.24
C VAL A 134 -13.50 -2.74 -3.63
N PHE A 135 -13.28 -2.38 -2.37
CA PHE A 135 -12.03 -2.65 -1.68
C PHE A 135 -11.78 -4.15 -1.48
N ALA A 136 -12.78 -4.92 -1.09
CA ALA A 136 -12.69 -6.38 -0.92
C ALA A 136 -12.38 -7.07 -2.26
N GLN A 137 -13.05 -6.67 -3.35
CA GLN A 137 -12.71 -7.13 -4.70
C GLN A 137 -11.27 -6.78 -5.09
N TYR A 138 -10.78 -5.61 -4.66
CA TYR A 138 -9.42 -5.16 -4.94
C TYR A 138 -8.36 -5.99 -4.21
N LEU A 139 -8.63 -6.37 -2.96
CA LEU A 139 -7.78 -7.29 -2.20
C LEU A 139 -7.74 -8.65 -2.90
N GLY A 140 -8.91 -9.16 -3.32
CA GLY A 140 -9.04 -10.43 -4.01
C GLY A 140 -8.55 -11.59 -3.15
N LYS A 141 -8.86 -11.55 -1.85
CA LYS A 141 -8.56 -12.58 -0.87
C LYS A 141 -9.61 -13.70 -0.93
N ASP A 142 -9.18 -14.94 -0.74
CA ASP A 142 -10.05 -16.10 -0.67
C ASP A 142 -10.39 -16.50 0.79
N SER A 143 -11.20 -17.56 0.97
CA SER A 143 -11.61 -18.02 2.29
C SER A 143 -10.44 -18.46 3.17
N LEU A 144 -9.38 -19.00 2.58
CA LEU A 144 -8.18 -19.41 3.31
C LEU A 144 -7.39 -18.20 3.81
N ASP A 145 -7.25 -17.17 2.96
CA ASP A 145 -6.63 -15.91 3.35
C ASP A 145 -7.35 -15.26 4.56
N TYR A 146 -8.68 -15.35 4.61
CA TYR A 146 -9.45 -14.86 5.75
C TYR A 146 -9.23 -15.70 7.01
N ALA A 147 -9.22 -17.03 6.89
CA ALA A 147 -8.97 -17.93 8.01
C ALA A 147 -7.58 -17.68 8.64
N GLN A 148 -6.55 -17.52 7.81
CA GLN A 148 -5.20 -17.21 8.27
C GLN A 148 -5.15 -15.89 9.05
N GLN A 149 -5.79 -14.83 8.53
CA GLN A 149 -5.82 -13.54 9.23
C GLN A 149 -6.54 -13.59 10.57
N ILE A 150 -7.61 -14.37 10.67
CA ILE A 150 -8.31 -14.57 11.94
C ILE A 150 -7.37 -15.26 12.93
N ALA A 151 -6.64 -16.30 12.49
CA ALA A 151 -5.66 -16.97 13.32
C ALA A 151 -4.54 -16.01 13.79
N ASP A 152 -3.94 -15.27 12.85
CA ASP A 152 -2.89 -14.27 13.14
C ASP A 152 -3.37 -13.21 14.14
N TYR A 153 -4.62 -12.75 14.00
CA TYR A 153 -5.23 -11.80 14.92
C TYR A 153 -5.32 -12.37 16.34
N TYR A 154 -5.85 -13.58 16.51
CA TYR A 154 -5.96 -14.20 17.84
C TYR A 154 -4.61 -14.51 18.46
N GLU A 155 -3.61 -14.88 17.66
CA GLU A 155 -2.23 -15.06 18.12
C GLU A 155 -1.64 -13.74 18.65
N LEU A 156 -1.80 -12.64 17.90
CA LEU A 156 -1.36 -11.31 18.34
C LEU A 156 -2.05 -10.85 19.63
N GLN A 157 -3.34 -11.13 19.80
CA GLN A 157 -4.05 -10.83 21.04
C GLN A 157 -3.55 -11.68 22.22
N ALA A 158 -3.28 -12.97 21.98
CA ALA A 158 -2.71 -13.84 23.01
C ALA A 158 -1.30 -13.38 23.44
N LEU A 159 -0.48 -12.89 22.51
CA LEU A 159 0.83 -12.31 22.82
C LEU A 159 0.71 -11.01 23.62
N LYS A 160 -0.21 -10.11 23.27
CA LYS A 160 -0.47 -8.89 24.03
C LYS A 160 -0.96 -9.18 25.45
N ASN A 161 -1.81 -10.18 25.63
CA ASN A 161 -2.30 -10.56 26.95
C ASN A 161 -1.23 -11.22 27.83
N LYS A 162 -0.17 -11.79 27.23
CA LYS A 162 0.99 -12.34 27.95
C LYS A 162 2.02 -11.28 28.35
N GLN A 163 2.06 -10.14 27.66
CA GLN A 163 2.82 -8.97 28.08
C GLN A 163 2.00 -8.24 29.14
N GLU A 164 2.24 -8.55 30.42
CA GLU A 164 1.42 -8.10 31.54
C GLU A 164 1.08 -6.60 31.49
N PRO A 165 -0.18 -6.21 31.76
CA PRO A 165 -0.52 -4.82 31.96
C PRO A 165 0.14 -4.33 33.26
N GLN A 166 1.13 -3.44 33.16
CA GLN A 166 1.60 -2.64 34.30
C GLN A 166 0.50 -1.65 34.69
N LEU A 167 -0.47 -2.12 35.46
CA LEU A 167 -1.41 -1.24 36.14
C LEU A 167 -0.73 -0.74 37.43
N GLU A 168 -0.15 0.46 37.38
CA GLU A 168 0.10 1.20 38.62
C GLU A 168 -1.25 1.57 39.23
N ILE A 169 -1.62 0.85 40.28
CA ILE A 169 -2.75 1.22 41.13
C ILE A 169 -2.33 2.51 41.85
N VAL A 170 -2.74 3.66 41.31
CA VAL A 170 -2.72 4.91 42.08
C VAL A 170 -3.76 4.73 43.17
N LYS A 171 -3.30 4.41 44.39
CA LYS A 171 -4.16 4.41 45.56
C LYS A 171 -4.71 5.83 45.71
N GLU A 172 -6.01 6.01 45.50
CA GLU A 172 -6.74 7.15 46.04
C GLU A 172 -6.57 7.12 47.56
N GLY A 173 -5.64 7.93 48.06
CA GLY A 173 -5.52 8.26 49.46
C GLY A 173 -6.58 9.30 49.81
N THR A 174 -7.81 8.88 50.03
CA THR A 174 -8.66 9.55 51.01
C THR A 174 -8.06 9.26 52.39
N ASN A 175 -7.54 10.28 53.06
CA ASN A 175 -7.74 10.48 54.49
C ASN A 175 -7.21 11.86 54.96
N ASN A 176 -8.14 12.59 55.57
CA ASN A 176 -8.09 13.88 56.27
C ASN A 176 -8.14 15.16 55.46
#